data_AF-A0A9X2D2R6-F1
#
_entry.id   AF-A0A9X2D2R6-F1
#
_cell.length_a   1.000
_cell.length_b   1.000
_cell.length_c   1.000
_cell.angle_alpha   90.00
_cell.angle_beta   90.00
_cell.angle_gamma   90.00
#
_symmetry.space_group_name_H-M   'P 1'
#
loop_
_entity.id
_entity.type
_entity.pdbx_description
1 polymer ?
#
loop_
_entity_poly.entity_id
_entity_poly.type
_entity_poly.pdbx_seq_one_letter_code
_entity_poly.pdbx_strand_id
1 'polypeptide(L)'
;MSHSENTNRIALDREFTERFITALTDDIHSSKHGTETNSQVLAVAKYLLNHPEVCPTLSLEQIIRGTLNMALALEDAKYRIIFAENVGEDKFKQYREERAKWFGDYDQGVDAAIGDLDSFWPIAIPVIKRAAKSPLFMMSSCVPKTLAVYFEYAKQLDNDFEPPTLPSPDRSHFSVPRDRQGYLEFEIDTRKVKKSSEDEKIFLKAILQDFSNKITQVSGNEGTILVAEKLKTKLREAVDIYLDGQPTKEAKELFITSCSAAIEEAKPLLEKELGWGDYLTNLLKSLVNAVISATNSATRSNFTLFSKAKASLVPEVEDIEQNLRDNMSPSN
;
A
#
# COMPACT_ATOMS: atom_id res chain seq x y z
N MET A 1 -27.86 -11.14 -25.48
CA MET A 1 -28.30 -11.83 -24.25
C MET A 1 -29.77 -12.12 -24.35
N SER A 2 -30.17 -13.35 -24.07
CA SER A 2 -31.59 -13.71 -23.95
C SER A 2 -32.21 -13.02 -22.72
N HIS A 3 -33.53 -12.82 -22.68
CA HIS A 3 -34.22 -12.22 -21.53
C HIS A 3 -33.97 -13.03 -20.23
N SER A 4 -33.81 -14.35 -20.36
CA SER A 4 -33.46 -15.25 -19.26
C SER A 4 -32.04 -15.04 -18.73
N GLU A 5 -31.05 -14.83 -19.61
CA GLU A 5 -29.66 -14.54 -19.20
C GLU A 5 -29.56 -13.21 -18.45
N ASN A 6 -30.34 -12.20 -18.87
CA ASN A 6 -30.34 -10.89 -18.23
C ASN A 6 -30.95 -10.95 -16.82
N THR A 7 -32.04 -11.69 -16.64
CA THR A 7 -32.68 -11.87 -15.32
C THR A 7 -31.77 -12.62 -14.35
N ASN A 8 -31.07 -13.67 -14.83
CA ASN A 8 -30.10 -14.40 -14.02
C ASN A 8 -28.93 -13.51 -13.59
N ARG A 9 -28.42 -12.65 -14.49
CA ARG A 9 -27.34 -11.71 -14.16
C ARG A 9 -27.77 -10.70 -13.10
N ILE A 10 -28.97 -10.12 -13.19
CA ILE A 10 -29.48 -9.16 -12.19
C ILE A 10 -29.62 -9.80 -10.80
N ALA A 11 -30.07 -11.06 -10.73
CA ALA A 11 -30.17 -11.79 -9.47
C ALA A 11 -28.79 -12.04 -8.87
N LEU A 12 -27.83 -12.47 -9.70
CA LEU A 12 -26.44 -12.71 -9.30
C LEU A 12 -25.77 -11.42 -8.81
N ASP A 13 -25.91 -10.32 -9.54
CA ASP A 13 -25.34 -9.02 -9.16
C ASP A 13 -25.87 -8.56 -7.80
N ARG A 14 -27.17 -8.77 -7.52
CA ARG A 14 -27.76 -8.43 -6.23
C ARG A 14 -27.20 -9.26 -5.09
N GLU A 15 -27.07 -10.56 -5.28
CA GLU A 15 -26.48 -11.46 -4.29
C GLU A 15 -25.04 -11.05 -3.96
N PHE A 16 -24.23 -10.82 -5.00
CA PHE A 16 -22.82 -10.50 -4.82
C PHE A 16 -22.56 -9.08 -4.33
N THR A 17 -23.47 -8.13 -4.56
CA THR A 17 -23.34 -6.76 -4.04
C THR A 17 -23.14 -6.74 -2.52
N GLU A 18 -23.98 -7.47 -1.76
CA GLU A 18 -23.87 -7.57 -0.30
C GLU A 18 -22.57 -8.25 0.15
N ARG A 19 -22.14 -9.28 -0.60
CA ARG A 19 -20.89 -9.99 -0.34
C ARG A 19 -19.68 -9.10 -0.56
N PHE A 20 -19.69 -8.30 -1.63
CA PHE A 20 -18.64 -7.31 -1.89
C PHE A 20 -18.63 -6.20 -0.84
N ILE A 21 -19.77 -5.66 -0.44
CA ILE A 21 -19.84 -4.66 0.64
C ILE A 21 -19.21 -5.21 1.93
N THR A 22 -19.52 -6.46 2.26
CA THR A 22 -18.94 -7.17 3.41
C THR A 22 -17.43 -7.30 3.23
N ALA A 23 -16.95 -7.85 2.12
CA ALA A 23 -15.53 -8.08 1.86
C ALA A 23 -14.69 -6.79 1.82
N LEU A 24 -15.22 -5.72 1.20
CA LEU A 24 -14.61 -4.39 1.20
C LEU A 24 -14.49 -3.84 2.61
N THR A 25 -15.57 -3.93 3.40
CA THR A 25 -15.56 -3.51 4.81
C THR A 25 -14.50 -4.28 5.60
N ASP A 26 -14.41 -5.56 5.35
CA ASP A 26 -13.49 -6.48 6.01
C ASP A 26 -12.02 -6.23 5.61
N ASP A 27 -11.73 -5.88 4.36
CA ASP A 27 -10.41 -5.46 3.90
C ASP A 27 -10.03 -4.10 4.49
N ILE A 28 -10.96 -3.13 4.50
CA ILE A 28 -10.77 -1.82 5.16
C ILE A 28 -10.40 -1.98 6.64
N HIS A 29 -11.08 -2.87 7.38
CA HIS A 29 -10.80 -3.08 8.81
C HIS A 29 -9.56 -3.94 9.09
N SER A 30 -9.24 -4.89 8.20
CA SER A 30 -8.08 -5.78 8.38
C SER A 30 -6.76 -5.12 7.97
N SER A 31 -6.85 -4.03 7.20
CA SER A 31 -5.77 -3.11 6.93
C SER A 31 -5.10 -2.65 8.22
N LYS A 32 -3.86 -3.10 8.45
CA LYS A 32 -3.11 -2.84 9.69
C LYS A 32 -2.68 -1.37 9.81
N HIS A 33 -2.76 -0.62 8.72
CA HIS A 33 -2.56 0.82 8.70
C HIS A 33 -3.94 1.46 8.60
N GLY A 34 -4.45 2.10 9.65
CA GLY A 34 -5.76 2.77 9.65
C GLY A 34 -5.94 3.91 8.62
N THR A 35 -4.98 4.06 7.70
CA THR A 35 -4.82 5.02 6.60
C THR A 35 -4.12 4.38 5.39
N GLU A 36 -4.28 3.07 5.17
CA GLU A 36 -3.72 2.39 3.98
C GLU A 36 -4.32 3.04 2.74
N THR A 37 -3.47 3.30 1.73
CA THR A 37 -3.81 4.09 0.53
C THR A 37 -5.10 3.61 -0.14
N ASN A 38 -5.36 2.32 0.00
CA ASN A 38 -6.47 1.64 -0.67
C ASN A 38 -7.80 1.90 0.05
N SER A 39 -7.80 2.23 1.35
CA SER A 39 -9.03 2.47 2.14
C SER A 39 -9.93 3.54 1.51
N GLN A 40 -9.34 4.57 0.90
CA GLN A 40 -10.07 5.61 0.18
C GLN A 40 -10.83 5.01 -1.02
N VAL A 41 -10.17 4.19 -1.83
CA VAL A 41 -10.76 3.53 -3.01
C VAL A 41 -11.78 2.48 -2.61
N LEU A 42 -11.55 1.72 -1.54
CA LEU A 42 -12.50 0.73 -1.04
C LEU A 42 -13.74 1.38 -0.44
N ALA A 43 -13.58 2.49 0.29
CA ALA A 43 -14.71 3.27 0.82
C ALA A 43 -15.56 3.84 -0.32
N VAL A 44 -14.93 4.35 -1.38
CA VAL A 44 -15.60 4.81 -2.60
C VAL A 44 -16.39 3.67 -3.25
N ALA A 45 -15.78 2.50 -3.43
CA ALA A 45 -16.47 1.34 -3.99
C ALA A 45 -17.66 0.92 -3.13
N LYS A 46 -17.46 0.81 -1.81
CA LYS A 46 -18.52 0.50 -0.85
C LYS A 46 -19.67 1.52 -0.95
N TYR A 47 -19.37 2.80 -1.07
CA TYR A 47 -20.39 3.83 -1.23
C TYR A 47 -21.19 3.61 -2.53
N LEU A 48 -20.52 3.42 -3.67
CA LEU A 48 -21.18 3.17 -4.96
C LEU A 48 -22.07 1.92 -4.95
N LEU A 49 -21.69 0.87 -4.21
CA LEU A 49 -22.51 -0.33 -4.05
C LEU A 49 -23.76 -0.10 -3.19
N ASN A 50 -23.70 0.78 -2.18
CA ASN A 50 -24.86 1.17 -1.38
C ASN A 50 -25.76 2.19 -2.09
N HIS A 51 -25.20 2.93 -3.04
CA HIS A 51 -25.83 4.05 -3.75
C HIS A 51 -25.74 3.88 -5.27
N PRO A 52 -26.35 2.84 -5.87
CA PRO A 52 -26.26 2.58 -7.30
C PRO A 52 -26.79 3.74 -8.16
N GLU A 53 -27.66 4.59 -7.61
CA GLU A 53 -28.16 5.82 -8.25
C GLU A 53 -27.07 6.86 -8.54
N VAL A 54 -25.96 6.84 -7.82
CA VAL A 54 -24.82 7.77 -8.01
C VAL A 54 -24.03 7.39 -9.26
N CYS A 55 -24.04 6.11 -9.65
CA CYS A 55 -23.35 5.65 -10.85
C CYS A 55 -24.15 4.59 -11.63
N PRO A 56 -25.28 4.97 -12.25
CA PRO A 56 -26.16 4.02 -12.92
C PRO A 56 -25.56 3.41 -14.20
N THR A 57 -24.38 3.88 -14.62
CA THR A 57 -23.72 3.47 -15.87
C THR A 57 -22.64 2.41 -15.68
N LEU A 58 -22.28 2.06 -14.45
CA LEU A 58 -21.31 1.01 -14.16
C LEU A 58 -22.02 -0.26 -13.69
N SER A 59 -21.60 -1.41 -14.25
CA SER A 59 -22.00 -2.71 -13.72
C SER A 59 -21.27 -3.02 -12.42
N LEU A 60 -21.78 -3.99 -11.65
CA LEU A 60 -21.09 -4.51 -10.46
C LEU A 60 -19.66 -4.93 -10.78
N GLU A 61 -19.48 -5.71 -11.84
CA GLU A 61 -18.17 -6.14 -12.33
C GLU A 61 -17.22 -4.97 -12.58
N GLN A 62 -17.72 -3.88 -13.21
CA GLN A 62 -16.91 -2.71 -13.49
C GLN A 62 -16.51 -1.95 -12.23
N ILE A 63 -17.42 -1.80 -11.27
CA ILE A 63 -17.13 -1.17 -9.97
C ILE A 63 -16.02 -1.95 -9.27
N ILE A 64 -16.17 -3.26 -9.12
CA ILE A 64 -15.21 -4.10 -8.39
C ILE A 64 -13.86 -4.16 -9.12
N ARG A 65 -13.85 -4.49 -10.41
CA ARG A 65 -12.60 -4.61 -11.17
C ARG A 65 -11.83 -3.30 -11.25
N GLY A 66 -12.53 -2.18 -11.46
CA GLY A 66 -11.93 -0.85 -11.43
C GLY A 66 -11.33 -0.53 -10.06
N THR A 67 -12.05 -0.84 -8.99
CA THR A 67 -11.60 -0.67 -7.60
C THR A 67 -10.35 -1.48 -7.29
N LEU A 68 -10.31 -2.77 -7.67
CA LEU A 68 -9.14 -3.64 -7.47
C LEU A 68 -7.89 -3.08 -8.16
N ASN A 69 -8.01 -2.67 -9.42
CA ASN A 69 -6.92 -2.07 -10.18
C ASN A 69 -6.45 -0.74 -9.56
N MET A 70 -7.39 0.08 -9.06
CA MET A 70 -7.06 1.34 -8.39
C MET A 70 -6.37 1.12 -7.04
N ALA A 71 -6.85 0.17 -6.23
CA ALA A 71 -6.23 -0.18 -4.96
C ALA A 71 -4.77 -0.61 -5.17
N LEU A 72 -4.52 -1.51 -6.13
CA LEU A 72 -3.16 -1.91 -6.48
C LEU A 72 -2.28 -0.73 -6.91
N ALA A 73 -2.82 0.16 -7.75
CA ALA A 73 -2.08 1.31 -8.25
C ALA A 73 -1.71 2.33 -7.17
N LEU A 74 -2.55 2.49 -6.16
CA LEU A 74 -2.30 3.32 -4.99
C LEU A 74 -1.30 2.67 -4.03
N GLU A 75 -1.40 1.36 -3.83
CA GLU A 75 -0.44 0.60 -3.04
C GLU A 75 0.95 0.66 -3.67
N ASP A 76 1.06 0.45 -4.98
CA ASP A 76 2.33 0.59 -5.71
C ASP A 76 2.86 2.02 -5.68
N ALA A 77 2.01 3.03 -5.83
CA ALA A 77 2.47 4.43 -5.77
C ALA A 77 3.14 4.76 -4.43
N LYS A 78 2.56 4.27 -3.33
CA LYS A 78 3.04 4.53 -1.98
C LYS A 78 4.21 3.65 -1.59
N TYR A 79 4.12 2.35 -1.85
CA TYR A 79 5.06 1.36 -1.32
C TYR A 79 6.07 0.87 -2.35
N ARG A 80 5.87 1.18 -3.64
CA ARG A 80 6.72 0.76 -4.77
C ARG A 80 6.98 -0.74 -4.70
N ILE A 81 5.95 -1.52 -4.98
CA ILE A 81 5.96 -2.97 -4.79
C ILE A 81 6.03 -3.72 -6.12
N ILE A 82 5.73 -3.04 -7.23
CA ILE A 82 5.79 -3.60 -8.58
C ILE A 82 7.05 -3.08 -9.26
N PHE A 83 7.93 -4.01 -9.66
CA PHE A 83 9.20 -3.72 -10.32
C PHE A 83 9.40 -4.63 -11.54
N ALA A 84 10.09 -4.14 -12.57
CA ALA A 84 10.38 -4.89 -13.78
C ALA A 84 11.14 -6.19 -13.50
N GLU A 85 12.03 -6.19 -12.51
CA GLU A 85 12.83 -7.34 -12.08
C GLU A 85 11.95 -8.47 -11.55
N ASN A 86 10.81 -8.14 -10.94
CA ASN A 86 9.90 -9.10 -10.34
C ASN A 86 8.92 -9.65 -11.37
N VAL A 87 8.39 -8.77 -12.22
CA VAL A 87 7.25 -9.11 -13.08
C VAL A 87 7.61 -9.28 -14.56
N GLY A 88 8.84 -8.95 -14.93
CA GLY A 88 9.30 -8.85 -16.31
C GLY A 88 9.02 -7.47 -16.92
N GLU A 89 9.98 -7.00 -17.73
CA GLU A 89 9.96 -5.66 -18.35
C GLU A 89 8.66 -5.38 -19.13
N ASP A 90 8.20 -6.34 -19.93
CA ASP A 90 6.99 -6.17 -20.75
C ASP A 90 5.74 -5.97 -19.89
N LYS A 91 5.58 -6.77 -18.82
CA LYS A 91 4.42 -6.66 -17.92
C LYS A 91 4.50 -5.38 -17.09
N PHE A 92 5.69 -5.00 -16.65
CA PHE A 92 5.91 -3.76 -15.91
C PHE A 92 5.62 -2.54 -16.77
N LYS A 93 6.08 -2.53 -18.02
CA LYS A 93 5.76 -1.47 -18.98
C LYS A 93 4.25 -1.38 -19.23
N GLN A 94 3.60 -2.51 -19.47
CA GLN A 94 2.15 -2.55 -19.67
C GLN A 94 1.39 -2.00 -18.45
N TYR A 95 1.79 -2.40 -17.24
CA TYR A 95 1.25 -1.87 -16.00
C TYR A 95 1.37 -0.34 -15.92
N ARG A 96 2.57 0.19 -16.18
CA ARG A 96 2.85 1.63 -16.09
C ARG A 96 2.03 2.42 -17.11
N GLU A 97 1.90 1.91 -18.33
CA GLU A 97 1.08 2.51 -19.39
C GLU A 97 -0.40 2.52 -19.01
N GLU A 98 -0.93 1.42 -18.49
CA GLU A 98 -2.32 1.33 -18.07
C GLU A 98 -2.61 2.22 -16.85
N ARG A 99 -1.76 2.17 -15.81
CA ARG A 99 -1.87 3.04 -14.64
C ARG A 99 -1.91 4.52 -15.04
N ALA A 100 -1.03 4.94 -15.94
CA ALA A 100 -0.98 6.33 -16.42
C ALA A 100 -2.30 6.74 -17.10
N LYS A 101 -2.91 5.85 -17.89
CA LYS A 101 -4.21 6.11 -18.55
C LYS A 101 -5.36 6.26 -17.55
N TRP A 102 -5.34 5.52 -16.45
CA TRP A 102 -6.44 5.59 -15.49
C TRP A 102 -6.30 6.81 -14.59
N PHE A 103 -5.11 7.00 -14.02
CA PHE A 103 -4.84 7.93 -12.91
C PHE A 103 -4.46 9.35 -13.33
N GLY A 104 -4.16 9.62 -14.60
CA GLY A 104 -3.73 10.94 -15.06
C GLY A 104 -4.66 12.09 -14.61
N ASP A 105 -5.98 11.87 -14.67
CA ASP A 105 -6.98 12.85 -14.22
C ASP A 105 -7.27 12.76 -12.70
N TYR A 106 -7.07 11.57 -12.11
CA TYR A 106 -7.37 11.30 -10.70
C TYR A 106 -6.39 12.05 -9.80
N ASP A 107 -5.08 11.95 -10.09
CA ASP A 107 -4.04 12.59 -9.29
C ASP A 107 -4.17 14.12 -9.28
N GLN A 108 -4.72 14.72 -10.36
CA GLN A 108 -4.97 16.16 -10.44
C GLN A 108 -6.30 16.57 -9.77
N GLY A 109 -7.30 15.68 -9.81
CA GLY A 109 -8.65 15.97 -9.36
C GLY A 109 -8.88 15.75 -7.85
N VAL A 110 -8.17 14.79 -7.24
CA VAL A 110 -8.32 14.49 -5.79
C VAL A 110 -7.91 15.69 -4.94
N ASP A 111 -6.82 16.37 -5.29
CA ASP A 111 -6.35 17.56 -4.57
C ASP A 111 -7.36 18.73 -4.64
N ALA A 112 -8.10 18.82 -5.76
CA ALA A 112 -9.13 19.85 -5.96
C ALA A 112 -10.47 19.52 -5.31
N ALA A 113 -10.75 18.23 -5.04
CA ALA A 113 -12.02 17.75 -4.51
C ALA A 113 -12.04 17.62 -2.96
N ILE A 114 -10.95 18.01 -2.27
CA ILE A 114 -10.87 17.95 -0.81
C ILE A 114 -11.94 18.89 -0.20
N GLY A 115 -13.04 18.30 0.27
CA GLY A 115 -14.10 18.99 1.02
C GLY A 115 -15.49 18.97 0.37
N ASP A 116 -15.63 18.50 -0.87
CA ASP A 116 -16.93 18.41 -1.56
C ASP A 116 -17.08 17.07 -2.31
N LEU A 117 -17.88 16.16 -1.74
CA LEU A 117 -18.18 14.84 -2.31
C LEU A 117 -18.89 14.93 -3.67
N ASP A 118 -19.70 15.95 -3.92
CA ASP A 118 -20.42 16.08 -5.18
C ASP A 118 -19.48 16.43 -6.33
N SER A 119 -18.39 17.15 -6.03
CA SER A 119 -17.31 17.44 -6.99
C SER A 119 -16.39 16.24 -7.27
N PHE A 120 -16.37 15.23 -6.39
CA PHE A 120 -15.49 14.07 -6.48
C PHE A 120 -15.98 13.04 -7.51
N TRP A 121 -17.30 12.78 -7.59
CA TRP A 121 -17.86 11.73 -8.45
C TRP A 121 -17.58 11.89 -9.94
N PRO A 122 -17.65 13.11 -10.52
CA PRO A 122 -17.28 13.35 -11.92
C PRO A 122 -15.83 12.97 -12.26
N ILE A 123 -14.94 12.91 -11.26
CA ILE A 123 -13.53 12.51 -11.42
C ILE A 123 -13.38 11.00 -11.19
N ALA A 124 -13.95 10.47 -10.11
CA ALA A 124 -13.75 9.08 -9.72
C ALA A 124 -14.42 8.07 -10.67
N ILE A 125 -15.64 8.35 -11.13
CA ILE A 125 -16.40 7.42 -11.99
C ILE A 125 -15.67 7.13 -13.31
N PRO A 126 -15.18 8.13 -14.08
CA PRO A 126 -14.40 7.89 -15.28
C PRO A 126 -13.14 7.06 -15.03
N VAL A 127 -12.46 7.27 -13.90
CA VAL A 127 -11.24 6.55 -13.53
C VAL A 127 -11.55 5.08 -13.28
N ILE A 128 -12.57 4.78 -12.46
CA ILE A 128 -13.06 3.41 -12.21
C ILE A 128 -13.43 2.74 -13.54
N LYS A 129 -14.16 3.46 -14.41
CA LYS A 129 -14.59 2.95 -15.72
C LYS A 129 -13.42 2.59 -16.63
N ARG A 130 -12.35 3.39 -16.64
CA ARG A 130 -11.13 3.11 -17.43
C ARG A 130 -10.35 1.94 -16.84
N ALA A 131 -10.15 1.96 -15.52
CA ALA A 131 -9.46 0.89 -14.80
C ALA A 131 -10.16 -0.48 -15.01
N ALA A 132 -11.49 -0.50 -15.02
CA ALA A 132 -12.30 -1.71 -15.22
C ALA A 132 -12.15 -2.35 -16.61
N LYS A 133 -11.81 -1.56 -17.64
CA LYS A 133 -11.62 -2.07 -19.02
C LYS A 133 -10.27 -2.74 -19.24
N SER A 134 -9.36 -2.57 -18.30
CA SER A 134 -7.99 -3.03 -18.42
C SER A 134 -7.83 -4.41 -17.81
N PRO A 135 -6.77 -5.16 -18.13
CA PRO A 135 -6.49 -6.42 -17.45
C PRO A 135 -6.59 -6.24 -15.93
N LEU A 136 -7.14 -7.25 -15.25
CA LEU A 136 -7.12 -7.23 -13.80
C LEU A 136 -5.68 -7.52 -13.36
N PHE A 137 -5.11 -6.57 -12.65
CA PHE A 137 -3.80 -6.69 -12.03
C PHE A 137 -3.96 -7.02 -10.56
N MET A 138 -3.17 -7.98 -10.07
CA MET A 138 -3.43 -8.59 -8.77
C MET A 138 -2.15 -8.72 -7.96
N MET A 139 -2.28 -8.49 -6.66
CA MET A 139 -1.30 -8.82 -5.65
C MET A 139 -2.03 -9.49 -4.49
N SER A 140 -1.52 -10.61 -4.02
CA SER A 140 -2.18 -11.42 -2.99
C SER A 140 -2.30 -10.72 -1.63
N SER A 141 -1.47 -9.71 -1.36
CA SER A 141 -1.55 -8.88 -0.16
C SER A 141 -2.58 -7.75 -0.29
N CYS A 142 -2.95 -7.37 -1.51
CA CYS A 142 -3.85 -6.26 -1.77
C CYS A 142 -5.29 -6.78 -1.77
N VAL A 143 -6.10 -6.32 -0.81
CA VAL A 143 -7.56 -6.56 -0.73
C VAL A 143 -7.97 -8.04 -0.89
N PRO A 144 -7.35 -8.94 -0.10
CA PRO A 144 -7.46 -10.38 -0.32
C PRO A 144 -8.90 -10.91 -0.22
N LYS A 145 -9.74 -10.31 0.64
CA LYS A 145 -11.12 -10.79 0.82
C LYS A 145 -12.01 -10.35 -0.35
N THR A 146 -11.85 -9.12 -0.81
CA THR A 146 -12.57 -8.59 -1.98
C THR A 146 -12.18 -9.37 -3.23
N LEU A 147 -10.90 -9.69 -3.39
CA LEU A 147 -10.40 -10.48 -4.51
C LEU A 147 -10.98 -11.91 -4.51
N ALA A 148 -11.08 -12.55 -3.34
CA ALA A 148 -11.70 -13.86 -3.21
C ALA A 148 -13.17 -13.85 -3.66
N VAL A 149 -13.96 -12.87 -3.21
CA VAL A 149 -15.36 -12.71 -3.64
C VAL A 149 -15.46 -12.41 -5.14
N TYR A 150 -14.52 -11.64 -5.69
CA TYR A 150 -14.48 -11.36 -7.13
C TYR A 150 -14.30 -12.63 -7.97
N PHE A 151 -13.43 -13.53 -7.55
CA PHE A 151 -13.22 -14.79 -8.25
C PHE A 151 -14.41 -15.73 -8.17
N GLU A 152 -15.09 -15.78 -7.03
CA GLU A 152 -16.36 -16.50 -6.93
C GLU A 152 -17.42 -15.92 -7.88
N TYR A 153 -17.54 -14.60 -7.92
CA TYR A 153 -18.46 -13.91 -8.84
C TYR A 153 -18.12 -14.21 -10.31
N ALA A 154 -16.85 -14.11 -10.69
CA ALA A 154 -16.38 -14.41 -12.03
C ALA A 154 -16.64 -15.87 -12.42
N LYS A 155 -16.50 -16.82 -11.49
CA LYS A 155 -16.82 -18.24 -11.70
C LYS A 155 -18.32 -18.48 -11.95
N GLN A 156 -19.19 -17.70 -11.31
CA GLN A 156 -20.64 -17.78 -11.55
C GLN A 156 -21.06 -17.14 -12.88
N LEU A 157 -20.31 -16.14 -13.36
CA LEU A 157 -20.52 -15.53 -14.68
C LEU A 157 -20.02 -16.43 -15.82
N ASP A 158 -18.92 -17.13 -15.60
CA ASP A 158 -18.28 -18.01 -16.56
C ASP A 158 -17.85 -19.31 -15.87
N ASN A 159 -18.58 -20.40 -16.15
CA ASN A 159 -18.28 -21.71 -15.57
C ASN A 159 -16.91 -22.24 -15.99
N ASP A 160 -16.36 -21.78 -17.11
CA ASP A 160 -15.04 -22.15 -17.61
C ASP A 160 -13.93 -21.27 -17.01
N PHE A 161 -14.28 -20.21 -16.27
CA PHE A 161 -13.30 -19.38 -15.57
C PHE A 161 -12.60 -20.22 -14.51
N GLU A 162 -11.29 -20.34 -14.59
CA GLU A 162 -10.49 -20.94 -13.52
C GLU A 162 -9.82 -19.81 -12.73
N PRO A 163 -10.22 -19.57 -11.47
CA PRO A 163 -9.59 -18.53 -10.69
C PRO A 163 -8.12 -18.91 -10.47
N PRO A 164 -7.20 -17.94 -10.55
CA PRO A 164 -5.82 -18.20 -10.25
C PRO A 164 -5.68 -18.64 -8.79
N THR A 165 -4.71 -19.49 -8.52
CA THR A 165 -4.46 -19.96 -7.16
C THR A 165 -3.85 -18.81 -6.35
N LEU A 166 -4.64 -18.17 -5.49
CA LEU A 166 -4.12 -17.17 -4.56
C LEU A 166 -3.09 -17.83 -3.62
N PRO A 167 -1.90 -17.24 -3.43
CA PRO A 167 -0.97 -17.77 -2.47
C PRO A 167 -1.61 -17.70 -1.08
N SER A 168 -1.55 -18.82 -0.36
CA SER A 168 -1.68 -18.80 1.09
C SER A 168 -0.68 -17.78 1.65
N PRO A 169 -1.00 -17.04 2.72
CA PRO A 169 -0.07 -16.08 3.33
C PRO A 169 1.33 -16.64 3.63
N ASP A 170 1.49 -17.98 3.61
CA ASP A 170 2.73 -18.71 3.88
C ASP A 170 3.54 -19.19 2.65
N ARG A 171 3.12 -18.96 1.38
CA ARG A 171 3.88 -19.41 0.18
C ARG A 171 4.08 -18.28 -0.85
N SER A 172 5.33 -18.02 -1.23
CA SER A 172 5.73 -16.89 -2.09
C SER A 172 6.42 -17.26 -3.40
N HIS A 173 5.93 -18.30 -4.09
CA HIS A 173 6.34 -18.58 -5.48
C HIS A 173 5.14 -18.96 -6.33
N PHE A 174 5.06 -18.43 -7.55
CA PHE A 174 3.99 -18.74 -8.49
C PHE A 174 4.58 -19.31 -9.79
N SER A 175 3.80 -20.15 -10.46
CA SER A 175 4.00 -20.42 -11.89
C SER A 175 2.66 -20.88 -12.44
N VAL A 176 2.15 -20.19 -13.46
CA VAL A 176 0.97 -20.61 -14.22
C VAL A 176 1.28 -20.62 -15.71
N PRO A 177 0.78 -21.64 -16.44
CA PRO A 177 0.96 -21.80 -17.88
C PRO A 177 0.35 -20.66 -18.70
N ARG A 178 0.91 -20.51 -19.89
CA ARG A 178 1.03 -19.27 -20.65
C ARG A 178 -0.02 -19.24 -21.77
N ASP A 179 -1.32 -19.17 -21.47
CA ASP A 179 -2.36 -19.18 -22.51
C ASP A 179 -3.81 -19.16 -21.97
N ARG A 180 -4.37 -17.97 -21.69
CA ARG A 180 -5.76 -17.54 -22.03
C ARG A 180 -6.07 -16.12 -21.52
N GLN A 181 -6.97 -15.43 -22.23
CA GLN A 181 -7.24 -13.99 -22.18
C GLN A 181 -7.45 -13.37 -20.78
N GLY A 182 -6.82 -12.21 -20.54
CA GLY A 182 -7.43 -11.12 -19.75
C GLY A 182 -6.80 -10.76 -18.40
N TYR A 183 -5.86 -11.55 -17.89
CA TYR A 183 -5.26 -11.36 -16.57
C TYR A 183 -3.73 -11.19 -16.67
N LEU A 184 -3.20 -10.18 -16.01
CA LEU A 184 -1.75 -9.98 -15.86
C LEU A 184 -1.44 -10.10 -14.38
N GLU A 185 -1.07 -11.31 -13.98
CA GLU A 185 -0.58 -11.55 -12.64
C GLU A 185 0.88 -11.10 -12.51
N PHE A 186 1.12 -10.35 -11.45
CA PHE A 186 2.44 -9.95 -10.99
C PHE A 186 2.91 -10.98 -9.98
N GLU A 187 3.89 -11.78 -10.37
CA GLU A 187 4.67 -12.56 -9.43
C GLU A 187 5.64 -11.61 -8.74
N ILE A 188 5.52 -11.43 -7.43
CA ILE A 188 6.52 -10.74 -6.63
C ILE A 188 7.19 -11.81 -5.77
N ASP A 189 8.35 -12.28 -6.23
CA ASP A 189 9.25 -13.08 -5.40
C ASP A 189 9.94 -12.13 -4.40
N THR A 190 9.31 -11.96 -3.23
CA THR A 190 9.88 -11.17 -2.13
C THR A 190 11.23 -11.70 -1.62
N ARG A 191 11.70 -12.87 -2.10
CA ARG A 191 12.97 -13.51 -1.72
C ARG A 191 14.15 -13.22 -2.67
N LYS A 192 13.92 -12.58 -3.82
CA LYS A 192 14.98 -12.22 -4.80
C LYS A 192 15.19 -10.72 -4.97
N VAL A 193 14.84 -9.92 -3.97
CA VAL A 193 15.16 -8.50 -3.95
C VAL A 193 16.65 -8.33 -3.67
N LYS A 194 17.47 -8.26 -4.72
CA LYS A 194 18.78 -7.61 -4.62
C LYS A 194 18.52 -6.10 -4.79
N LYS A 195 18.01 -5.46 -3.73
CA LYS A 195 17.79 -4.01 -3.71
C LYS A 195 19.14 -3.34 -3.96
N SER A 196 19.22 -2.53 -5.00
CA SER A 196 20.43 -1.76 -5.26
C SER A 196 20.58 -0.69 -4.16
N SER A 197 21.81 -0.23 -3.90
CA SER A 197 22.05 0.92 -3.01
C SER A 197 21.29 2.18 -3.48
N GLU A 198 20.92 2.24 -4.76
CA GLU A 198 20.13 3.33 -5.32
C GLU A 198 18.65 3.27 -4.91
N ASP A 199 18.08 2.07 -4.74
CA ASP A 199 16.68 1.90 -4.29
C ASP A 199 16.50 2.30 -2.83
N GLU A 200 17.49 1.99 -1.99
CA GLU A 200 17.53 2.41 -0.58
C GLU A 200 17.57 3.95 -0.46
N LYS A 201 18.42 4.58 -1.27
CA LYS A 201 18.53 6.04 -1.37
C LYS A 201 17.23 6.69 -1.85
N ILE A 202 16.61 6.14 -2.90
CA ILE A 202 15.33 6.65 -3.42
C ILE A 202 14.25 6.56 -2.33
N PHE A 203 14.18 5.44 -1.62
CA PHE A 203 13.15 5.19 -0.61
C PHE A 203 13.31 6.09 0.63
N LEU A 204 14.53 6.23 1.15
CA LEU A 204 14.82 7.13 2.28
C LEU A 204 14.49 8.59 1.94
N LYS A 205 14.85 9.05 0.73
CA LYS A 205 14.50 10.40 0.27
C LYS A 205 12.99 10.60 0.13
N ALA A 206 12.27 9.60 -0.36
CA ALA A 206 10.81 9.67 -0.49
C ALA A 206 10.12 9.79 0.88
N ILE A 207 10.57 9.03 1.88
CA ILE A 207 10.06 9.12 3.26
C ILE A 207 10.26 10.53 3.82
N LEU A 208 11.45 11.11 3.65
CA LEU A 208 11.74 12.47 4.11
C LEU A 208 10.92 13.53 3.37
N GLN A 209 10.65 13.31 2.08
CA GLN A 209 9.81 14.23 1.29
C GLN A 209 8.35 14.18 1.75
N ASP A 210 7.80 13.00 2.02
CA ASP A 210 6.45 12.85 2.58
C ASP A 210 6.33 13.57 3.93
N PHE A 211 7.30 13.37 4.81
CA PHE A 211 7.36 14.07 6.09
C PHE A 211 7.47 15.59 5.91
N SER A 212 8.29 16.06 4.95
CA SER A 212 8.42 17.48 4.63
C SER A 212 7.08 18.07 4.16
N ASN A 213 6.38 17.38 3.27
CA ASN A 213 5.07 17.80 2.78
C ASN A 213 4.07 17.86 3.93
N LYS A 214 4.07 16.87 4.83
CA LYS A 214 3.19 16.87 5.99
C LYS A 214 3.41 18.08 6.90
N ILE A 215 4.66 18.53 7.09
CA ILE A 215 4.97 19.74 7.87
C ILE A 215 4.40 21.00 7.19
N THR A 216 4.51 21.11 5.86
CA THR A 216 3.97 22.27 5.13
C THR A 216 2.46 22.42 5.23
N GLN A 217 1.75 21.33 5.54
CA GLN A 217 0.30 21.30 5.70
C GLN A 217 -0.16 21.63 7.14
N VAL A 218 0.76 21.80 8.09
CA VAL A 218 0.41 22.11 9.47
C VAL A 218 0.17 23.60 9.66
N SER A 219 -1.05 23.94 10.10
CA SER A 219 -1.32 25.21 10.77
C SER A 219 -1.20 25.01 12.28
N GLY A 220 -0.12 25.50 12.89
CA GLY A 220 0.15 25.36 14.32
C GLY A 220 0.81 26.61 14.91
N ASN A 221 1.00 26.64 16.23
CA ASN A 221 1.80 27.69 16.85
C ASN A 221 3.26 27.61 16.36
N GLU A 222 3.94 28.75 16.30
CA GLU A 222 5.30 28.87 15.76
C GLU A 222 6.28 27.88 16.41
N GLY A 223 6.13 27.63 17.72
CA GLY A 223 6.95 26.67 18.45
C GLY A 223 6.78 25.21 18.00
N THR A 224 5.56 24.80 17.67
CA THR A 224 5.25 23.44 17.20
C THR A 224 5.81 23.20 15.81
N ILE A 225 5.66 24.18 14.91
CA ILE A 225 6.24 24.14 13.57
C ILE A 225 7.77 24.06 13.66
N LEU A 226 8.38 24.86 14.54
CA LEU A 226 9.83 24.85 14.75
C LEU A 226 10.33 23.48 15.23
N VAL A 227 9.60 22.79 16.12
CA VAL A 227 9.96 21.43 16.54
C VAL A 227 9.84 20.42 15.40
N ALA A 228 8.81 20.51 14.58
CA ALA A 228 8.65 19.63 13.42
C ALA A 228 9.76 19.86 12.36
N GLU A 229 10.11 21.12 12.10
CA GLU A 229 11.22 21.51 11.22
C GLU A 229 12.59 21.06 11.76
N LYS A 230 12.80 21.16 13.07
CA LYS A 230 13.99 20.62 13.75
C LYS A 230 14.07 19.11 13.59
N LEU A 231 12.96 18.39 13.78
CA LEU A 231 12.90 16.94 13.55
C LEU A 231 13.23 16.59 12.10
N LYS A 232 12.65 17.30 11.12
CA LYS A 232 12.95 17.11 9.68
C LYS A 232 14.43 17.26 9.40
N THR A 233 15.05 18.28 9.97
CA THR A 233 16.48 18.56 9.78
C THR A 233 17.33 17.42 10.33
N LYS A 234 17.05 16.95 11.56
CA LYS A 234 17.77 15.83 12.17
C LYS A 234 17.62 14.52 11.39
N LEU A 235 16.41 14.21 10.92
CA LEU A 235 16.17 13.01 10.12
C LEU A 235 16.88 13.08 8.76
N ARG A 236 16.92 14.27 8.15
CA ARG A 236 17.67 14.49 6.91
C ARG A 236 19.17 14.30 7.12
N GLU A 237 19.73 14.90 8.16
CA GLU A 237 21.15 14.73 8.50
C GLU A 237 21.49 13.24 8.73
N ALA A 238 20.64 12.51 9.46
CA ALA A 238 20.84 11.07 9.67
C ALA A 238 20.83 10.28 8.35
N VAL A 239 19.89 10.58 7.45
CA VAL A 239 19.81 9.96 6.11
C VAL A 239 21.04 10.31 5.27
N ASP A 240 21.46 11.57 5.23
CA ASP A 240 22.59 12.02 4.42
C ASP A 240 23.89 11.36 4.92
N ILE A 241 24.14 11.35 6.24
CA ILE A 241 25.29 10.67 6.86
C ILE A 241 25.30 9.18 6.50
N TYR A 242 24.14 8.52 6.56
CA TYR A 242 24.02 7.11 6.22
C TYR A 242 24.31 6.83 4.74
N LEU A 243 23.77 7.66 3.85
CA LEU A 243 23.91 7.51 2.40
C LEU A 243 25.29 7.89 1.85
N ASP A 244 25.99 8.80 2.52
CA ASP A 244 27.37 9.18 2.17
C ASP A 244 28.39 8.11 2.62
N GLY A 245 28.01 7.28 3.60
CA GLY A 245 28.81 6.18 4.12
C GLY A 245 28.64 4.87 3.34
N GLN A 246 29.44 3.86 3.72
CA GLN A 246 29.13 2.49 3.33
C GLN A 246 28.04 1.93 4.24
N PRO A 247 27.07 1.15 3.72
CA PRO A 247 25.95 0.60 4.50
C PRO A 247 26.40 -0.60 5.36
N THR A 248 27.36 -0.38 6.26
CA THR A 248 27.82 -1.37 7.23
C THR A 248 26.78 -1.59 8.32
N LYS A 249 26.91 -2.68 9.06
CA LYS A 249 26.04 -3.00 10.20
C LYS A 249 26.02 -1.85 11.23
N GLU A 250 27.18 -1.25 11.48
CA GLU A 250 27.38 -0.14 12.41
C GLU A 250 26.73 1.15 11.88
N ALA A 251 26.85 1.42 10.58
CA ALA A 251 26.19 2.58 9.95
C ALA A 251 24.66 2.48 10.05
N LYS A 252 24.11 1.27 9.88
CA LYS A 252 22.67 1.02 10.02
C LYS A 252 22.19 1.23 11.46
N GLU A 253 22.94 0.74 12.44
CA GLU A 253 22.63 0.97 13.86
C GLU A 253 22.67 2.45 14.19
N LEU A 254 23.74 3.15 13.80
CA LEU A 254 23.88 4.57 14.05
C LEU A 254 22.73 5.37 13.41
N PHE A 255 22.33 5.01 12.19
CA PHE A 255 21.17 5.59 11.52
C PHE A 255 19.87 5.39 12.32
N ILE A 256 19.58 4.15 12.71
CA ILE A 256 18.36 3.82 13.47
C ILE A 256 18.35 4.55 14.80
N THR A 257 19.44 4.51 15.57
CA THR A 257 19.55 5.20 16.85
C THR A 257 19.38 6.71 16.70
N SER A 258 19.97 7.31 15.65
CA SER A 258 19.83 8.75 15.38
C SER A 258 18.39 9.14 15.05
N CYS A 259 17.70 8.33 14.23
CA CYS A 259 16.30 8.57 13.90
C CYS A 259 15.38 8.41 15.10
N SER A 260 15.57 7.34 15.89
CA SER A 260 14.81 7.08 17.12
C SER A 260 14.97 8.23 18.12
N ALA A 261 16.20 8.66 18.39
CA ALA A 261 16.48 9.75 19.31
C ALA A 261 15.85 11.07 18.86
N ALA A 262 15.93 11.39 17.56
CA ALA A 262 15.31 12.59 17.01
C ALA A 262 13.78 12.55 17.16
N ILE A 263 13.15 11.41 16.86
CA ILE A 263 11.70 11.25 16.96
C ILE A 263 11.25 11.32 18.42
N GLU A 264 11.90 10.62 19.34
CA GLU A 264 11.52 10.63 20.76
C GLU A 264 11.71 12.00 21.41
N GLU A 265 12.68 12.82 20.96
CA GLU A 265 12.81 14.22 21.41
C GLU A 265 11.59 15.07 20.99
N ALA A 266 11.11 14.90 19.77
CA ALA A 266 10.04 15.73 19.21
C ALA A 266 8.62 15.24 19.56
N LYS A 267 8.47 13.92 19.77
CA LYS A 267 7.19 13.23 19.93
C LYS A 267 6.30 13.79 21.05
N PRO A 268 6.79 14.12 22.26
CA PRO A 268 5.91 14.62 23.32
C PRO A 268 5.16 15.90 22.94
N LEU A 269 5.83 16.83 22.27
CA LEU A 269 5.20 18.09 21.85
C LEU A 269 4.32 17.89 20.62
N LEU A 270 4.81 17.17 19.59
CA LEU A 270 4.06 16.96 18.37
C LEU A 270 2.83 16.07 18.58
N GLU A 271 2.88 15.13 19.52
CA GLU A 271 1.70 14.39 19.95
C GLU A 271 0.70 15.30 20.65
N LYS A 272 1.16 16.08 21.64
CA LYS A 272 0.29 16.96 22.42
C LYS A 272 -0.40 18.02 21.56
N GLU A 273 0.32 18.61 20.60
CA GLU A 273 -0.15 19.78 19.85
C GLU A 273 -0.76 19.39 18.49
N LEU A 274 -0.34 18.27 17.87
CA LEU A 274 -0.79 17.85 16.53
C LEU A 274 -1.40 16.44 16.48
N GLY A 275 -1.35 15.65 17.55
CA GLY A 275 -1.79 14.25 17.54
C GLY A 275 -0.93 13.35 16.64
N TRP A 276 0.36 13.66 16.51
CA TRP A 276 1.27 12.99 15.56
C TRP A 276 2.00 11.75 16.10
N GLY A 277 1.73 11.29 17.32
CA GLY A 277 2.42 10.19 17.98
C GLY A 277 2.43 8.91 17.16
N ASP A 278 1.25 8.44 16.73
CA ASP A 278 1.13 7.26 15.87
C ASP A 278 1.81 7.46 14.51
N TYR A 279 1.70 8.67 13.95
CA TYR A 279 2.36 9.03 12.70
C TYR A 279 3.88 8.94 12.82
N LEU A 280 4.45 9.52 13.88
CA LEU A 280 5.89 9.53 14.14
C LEU A 280 6.43 8.13 14.42
N THR A 281 5.66 7.28 15.10
CA THR A 281 6.00 5.86 15.25
C THR A 281 6.02 5.13 13.91
N ASN A 282 5.07 5.43 13.00
CA ASN A 282 5.05 4.83 11.67
C ASN A 282 6.15 5.39 10.74
N LEU A 283 6.53 6.65 10.92
CA LEU A 283 7.67 7.26 10.24
C LEU A 283 8.97 6.53 10.61
N LEU A 284 9.21 6.31 11.91
CA LEU A 284 10.37 5.55 12.39
C LEU A 284 10.41 4.14 11.77
N LYS A 285 9.29 3.41 11.81
CA LYS A 285 9.18 2.07 11.20
C LYS A 285 9.53 2.09 9.71
N SER A 286 9.09 3.11 8.98
CA SER A 286 9.36 3.24 7.54
C SER A 286 10.84 3.45 7.26
N LEU A 287 11.51 4.30 8.06
CA LEU A 287 12.96 4.53 7.99
C LEU A 287 13.76 3.27 8.31
N VAL A 288 13.37 2.55 9.37
CA VAL A 288 14.03 1.29 9.77
C VAL A 288 13.86 0.22 8.69
N ASN A 289 12.65 0.03 8.16
CA ASN A 289 12.37 -0.93 7.10
C ASN A 289 13.15 -0.64 5.81
N ALA A 290 13.36 0.65 5.49
CA ALA A 290 14.16 1.07 4.35
C ALA A 290 15.58 0.48 4.40
N VAL A 291 16.19 0.54 5.59
CA VAL A 291 17.60 0.21 5.82
C VAL A 291 17.81 -1.28 6.12
N ILE A 292 16.87 -1.93 6.81
CA ILE A 292 16.96 -3.36 7.15
C ILE A 292 16.72 -4.24 5.92
N SER A 293 15.78 -3.87 5.04
CA SER A 293 15.47 -4.62 3.81
C SER A 293 16.67 -4.74 2.84
N ALA A 294 17.66 -3.85 2.93
CA ALA A 294 18.87 -3.86 2.11
C ALA A 294 19.95 -4.90 2.56
N THR A 295 19.79 -5.56 3.72
CA THR A 295 20.81 -6.47 4.30
C THR A 295 20.52 -7.96 4.11
N ASN A 296 19.28 -8.34 3.78
CA ASN A 296 18.85 -9.75 3.70
C ASN A 296 19.38 -10.49 2.46
N SER A 297 20.16 -9.85 1.58
CA SER A 297 20.76 -10.47 0.40
C SER A 297 22.20 -10.95 0.58
N ALA A 298 22.89 -10.60 1.68
CA ALA A 298 24.31 -10.94 1.90
C ALA A 298 24.53 -12.08 2.90
N THR A 299 23.58 -12.32 3.80
CA THR A 299 23.65 -13.40 4.79
C THR A 299 22.29 -14.06 4.89
N ARG A 300 22.30 -15.39 4.75
CA ARG A 300 21.14 -16.27 4.63
C ARG A 300 20.40 -16.39 5.99
N SER A 301 19.86 -15.29 6.53
CA SER A 301 19.00 -15.27 7.72
C SER A 301 17.62 -14.68 7.41
N ASN A 302 16.57 -15.39 7.79
CA ASN A 302 15.18 -14.94 7.66
C ASN A 302 14.90 -13.90 8.76
N PHE A 303 14.87 -12.61 8.42
CA PHE A 303 14.42 -11.55 9.33
C PHE A 303 13.23 -10.78 8.74
N THR A 304 12.06 -10.91 9.36
CA THR A 304 10.88 -10.04 9.18
C THR A 304 10.62 -9.33 10.49
N LEU A 305 10.92 -8.03 10.53
CA LEU A 305 11.13 -7.32 11.78
C LEU A 305 9.89 -6.59 12.32
N PHE A 306 8.77 -6.54 11.58
CA PHE A 306 7.52 -6.01 12.13
C PHE A 306 6.27 -6.71 11.59
N SER A 307 5.55 -7.40 12.48
CA SER A 307 4.13 -7.68 12.35
C SER A 307 3.40 -7.31 13.64
N LYS A 308 2.41 -6.41 13.51
CA LYS A 308 1.26 -6.13 14.41
C LYS A 308 1.56 -5.59 15.82
N ALA A 309 0.86 -4.51 16.19
CA ALA A 309 0.43 -4.28 17.57
C ALA A 309 -0.97 -3.64 17.60
N LYS A 310 -1.84 -4.16 18.48
CA LYS A 310 -3.09 -3.54 18.94
C LYS A 310 -2.76 -2.26 19.73
N ALA A 311 -3.63 -1.25 19.68
CA ALA A 311 -3.65 -0.14 20.65
C ALA A 311 -3.71 -0.70 22.09
N SER A 312 -3.16 -0.08 23.15
CA SER A 312 -2.77 1.31 23.38
C SER A 312 -1.63 1.40 24.41
N LEU A 313 -0.89 2.51 24.33
CA LEU A 313 0.05 3.15 25.28
C LEU A 313 1.50 2.64 25.38
N VAL A 314 2.41 3.62 25.24
CA VAL A 314 3.87 3.60 25.28
C VAL A 314 4.40 3.21 26.67
N PRO A 315 5.25 2.16 26.72
CA PRO A 315 6.60 2.29 27.30
C PRO A 315 7.71 1.63 26.45
N GLU A 316 7.33 0.94 25.36
CA GLU A 316 8.10 -0.17 24.73
C GLU A 316 8.36 0.01 23.22
N VAL A 317 8.66 1.22 22.70
CA VAL A 317 9.55 1.23 21.50
C VAL A 317 10.90 0.57 21.88
N GLU A 318 11.18 0.65 23.19
CA GLU A 318 12.26 0.09 23.97
C GLU A 318 11.77 -0.90 25.07
N ASP A 319 10.99 -1.93 24.74
CA ASP A 319 11.60 -3.26 24.84
C ASP A 319 11.99 -3.61 23.41
N ILE A 320 12.57 -2.60 22.78
CA ILE A 320 13.92 -2.58 22.31
C ILE A 320 13.97 -3.75 21.35
N GLU A 321 14.53 -3.43 20.22
CA GLU A 321 15.51 -4.34 19.68
C GLU A 321 16.48 -5.06 20.69
N GLN A 322 16.34 -5.02 22.03
CA GLN A 322 17.16 -5.64 23.10
C GLN A 322 17.18 -7.14 22.93
N ASN A 323 16.23 -7.69 22.18
CA ASN A 323 16.34 -9.05 21.65
C ASN A 323 16.67 -9.13 20.17
N LEU A 324 16.33 -8.12 19.36
CA LEU A 324 16.76 -8.04 17.96
C LEU A 324 18.28 -7.99 17.84
N ARG A 325 18.97 -7.80 18.97
CA ARG A 325 20.21 -8.49 19.33
C ARG A 325 20.27 -8.75 20.85
N ASP A 326 19.89 -9.90 21.37
CA ASP A 326 20.93 -10.72 22.01
C ASP A 326 21.59 -11.71 21.03
N ASN A 327 21.00 -11.82 19.83
CA ASN A 327 20.98 -13.06 19.05
C ASN A 327 21.38 -12.98 17.55
N MET A 328 21.78 -11.82 17.01
CA MET A 328 22.42 -11.78 15.67
C MET A 328 23.93 -12.09 15.75
N SER A 329 24.26 -13.03 16.64
CA SER A 329 25.53 -13.30 17.34
C SER A 329 26.51 -14.15 16.54
N PRO A 330 27.80 -14.12 16.93
CA PRO A 330 28.60 -15.34 16.93
C PRO A 330 29.21 -15.58 18.31
N SER A 331 28.77 -16.62 18.99
CA SER A 331 29.49 -17.22 20.13
C SER A 331 29.20 -18.72 20.22
N ASN A 332 30.00 -19.47 19.45
CA ASN A 332 30.22 -20.93 19.38
C ASN A 332 29.34 -21.78 18.43
#